data_AF-Q9X0B7-F1
#
_entry.id   AF-Q9X0B7-F1
#
_cell.length_a   1.000
_cell.length_b   1.000
_cell.length_c   1.000
_cell.angle_alpha   90.00
_cell.angle_beta   90.00
_cell.angle_gamma   90.00
#
_symmetry.space_group_name_H-M   'P 1'
#
loop_
_entity.id
_entity.type
_entity.pdbx_description
1 polymer ?
#
loop_
_entity_poly.entity_id
_entity_poly.type
_entity_poly.pdbx_seq_one_letter_code
_entity_poly.pdbx_strand_id
1 'polypeptide(L)'
;MSSEFLGVQGNIARYSATYSMGTVFPQKAELIGFPSIGPFYIHPDLLKKDVVLEIPDIGFVWQNEPGSYGVDSVIYFNGQECYRASCYENGLAAEIKTVQTGLVIVQQLVE
;
A
#
# COMPACT_ATOMS: atom_id res chain seq x y z
N MET A 1 32.55 9.55 19.76
CA MET A 1 32.53 8.88 18.44
C MET A 1 31.10 8.95 17.94
N SER A 2 30.83 9.85 16.99
CA SER A 2 29.53 9.95 16.32
C SER A 2 29.61 9.18 15.02
N SER A 3 28.84 8.10 14.90
CA SER A 3 28.63 7.44 13.62
C SER A 3 27.57 8.23 12.84
N GLU A 4 28.02 9.11 11.95
CA GLU A 4 27.15 9.70 10.94
C GLU A 4 26.74 8.61 9.95
N PHE A 5 25.47 8.24 9.97
CA PHE A 5 24.85 7.48 8.88
C PHE A 5 24.71 8.44 7.70
N LEU A 6 25.69 8.47 6.81
CA LEU A 6 25.57 9.07 5.48
C LEU A 6 24.81 8.10 4.56
N GLY A 7 23.56 7.82 4.91
CA GLY A 7 22.64 7.10 4.05
C GLY A 7 22.08 8.05 3.01
N VAL A 8 22.78 8.23 1.89
CA VAL A 8 22.16 8.79 0.68
C VAL A 8 21.16 7.75 0.17
N GLN A 9 19.95 7.74 0.73
CA GLN A 9 18.81 7.14 0.05
C GLN A 9 18.56 7.99 -1.19
N GLY A 10 18.66 7.39 -2.39
CA GLY A 10 18.19 8.01 -3.63
C GLY A 10 16.71 8.42 -3.53
N ASN A 11 16.14 9.00 -4.59
CA ASN A 11 14.74 9.49 -4.60
C ASN A 11 13.78 8.51 -3.92
N ILE A 12 13.45 8.78 -2.65
CA ILE A 12 12.47 8.02 -1.88
C ILE A 12 11.14 8.37 -2.54
N ALA A 13 10.40 7.36 -2.99
CA ALA A 13 9.04 7.56 -3.46
C ALA A 13 8.25 8.33 -2.40
N ARG A 14 7.80 9.55 -2.75
CA ARG A 14 7.06 10.42 -1.85
C ARG A 14 5.59 10.10 -2.00
N TYR A 15 4.83 10.10 -0.92
CA TYR A 15 3.39 9.87 -0.97
C TYR A 15 2.65 10.99 -0.26
N SER A 16 1.56 11.46 -0.86
CA SER A 16 0.57 12.26 -0.14
C SER A 16 -0.45 11.33 0.47
N ALA A 17 -0.79 11.54 1.74
CA ALA A 17 -1.74 10.71 2.46
C ALA A 17 -2.99 11.50 2.80
N THR A 18 -4.13 10.85 2.64
CA THR A 18 -5.44 11.32 3.03
C THR A 18 -6.04 10.33 4.01
N TYR A 19 -6.53 10.83 5.14
CA TYR A 19 -7.12 10.01 6.19
C TYR A 19 -8.59 10.38 6.37
N SER A 20 -9.46 9.38 6.48
CA SER A 20 -10.87 9.57 6.86
C SER A 20 -11.30 8.54 7.89
N MET A 21 -12.11 8.95 8.86
CA MET A 21 -12.68 8.06 9.87
C MET A 21 -14.19 8.27 9.90
N GLY A 22 -14.96 7.26 9.50
CA GLY A 22 -16.43 7.39 9.37
C GLY A 22 -16.84 8.50 8.40
N THR A 23 -17.70 9.43 8.83
CA THR A 23 -18.18 10.58 8.03
C THR A 23 -17.32 11.85 8.18
N VAL A 24 -16.17 11.76 8.84
CA VAL A 24 -15.32 12.92 9.12
C VAL A 24 -14.51 13.32 7.88
N PHE A 25 -14.36 14.64 7.68
CA PHE A 25 -13.67 15.23 6.53
C PHE A 25 -12.24 14.70 6.36
N PRO A 26 -11.80 14.45 5.10
CA PRO A 26 -10.46 13.97 4.81
C PRO A 26 -9.39 14.97 5.27
N GLN A 27 -8.44 14.52 6.10
CA GLN A 27 -7.25 15.29 6.42
C GLN A 27 -6.12 14.89 5.47
N LYS A 28 -5.47 15.88 4.83
CA LYS A 28 -4.35 15.67 3.91
C LYS A 28 -3.02 15.98 4.60
N ALA A 29 -2.06 15.06 4.49
CA ALA A 29 -0.69 15.25 4.95
C ALA A 29 0.29 14.73 3.88
N GLU A 30 1.39 15.44 3.62
CA GLU A 30 2.50 14.86 2.86
C GLU A 30 3.33 13.98 3.77
N LEU A 31 3.54 12.72 3.39
CA LEU A 31 4.29 11.76 4.18
C LEU A 31 5.49 11.26 3.37
N ILE A 32 6.68 11.45 3.93
CA ILE A 32 7.86 10.74 3.45
C ILE A 32 7.85 9.40 4.17
N GLY A 33 7.43 8.34 3.45
CA GLY A 33 7.47 6.93 3.88
C GLY A 33 7.08 6.70 5.34
N PHE A 34 5.79 6.46 5.62
CA PHE A 34 5.38 5.86 6.89
C PHE A 34 5.56 4.33 6.78
N PRO A 35 6.60 3.73 7.37
CA PRO A 35 6.88 2.28 7.22
C PRO A 35 5.83 1.40 7.91
N SER A 36 4.90 1.99 8.66
CA SER A 36 3.79 1.33 9.34
C SER A 36 2.57 1.07 8.44
N ILE A 37 2.55 1.56 7.20
CA ILE A 37 1.40 1.42 6.29
C ILE A 37 1.86 0.90 4.92
N GLY A 38 2.01 -0.43 4.86
CA GLY A 38 2.06 -1.23 3.63
C GLY A 38 3.38 -1.24 2.85
N PRO A 39 3.62 -2.27 2.01
CA PRO A 39 4.73 -2.25 1.07
C PRO A 39 4.46 -1.23 -0.05
N PHE A 40 5.35 -0.25 -0.20
CA PHE A 40 5.33 0.71 -1.32
C PHE A 40 5.82 0.11 -2.65
N TYR A 41 6.28 -1.14 -2.60
CA TYR A 41 6.78 -1.92 -3.73
C TYR A 41 6.37 -3.38 -3.58
N ILE A 42 5.82 -3.96 -4.65
CA ILE A 42 5.49 -5.37 -4.76
C ILE A 42 6.24 -5.92 -5.96
N HIS A 43 7.01 -7.00 -5.77
CA HIS A 43 7.82 -7.55 -6.86
C HIS A 43 6.94 -7.91 -8.07
N PRO A 44 7.31 -7.54 -9.32
CA PRO A 44 6.49 -7.77 -10.51
C PRO A 44 6.04 -9.21 -10.72
N ASP A 45 6.87 -10.19 -10.32
CA ASP A 45 6.49 -11.61 -10.44
C ASP A 45 5.36 -12.02 -9.50
N LEU A 46 5.15 -11.30 -8.39
CA LEU A 46 3.98 -11.49 -7.54
C LEU A 46 2.73 -10.89 -8.18
N LEU A 47 2.85 -9.77 -8.90
CA LEU A 47 1.72 -9.10 -9.59
C LEU A 47 1.15 -9.91 -10.77
N LYS A 48 1.89 -10.91 -11.27
CA LYS A 48 1.47 -11.80 -12.37
C LYS A 48 0.60 -12.98 -11.91
N LYS A 49 0.41 -13.15 -10.62
CA LYS A 49 -0.36 -14.28 -10.06
C LYS A 49 -1.79 -13.84 -9.78
N ASP A 50 -2.77 -14.71 -10.01
CA ASP A 50 -4.14 -14.41 -9.58
C ASP A 50 -4.23 -14.38 -8.05
N VAL A 51 -3.73 -15.43 -7.39
CA VAL A 51 -3.61 -15.51 -5.92
C VAL A 51 -2.14 -15.55 -5.55
N VAL A 52 -1.70 -14.59 -4.73
CA VAL A 52 -0.32 -14.49 -4.26
C VAL A 52 -0.08 -15.39 -3.04
N LEU A 53 -1.01 -15.36 -2.09
CA LEU A 53 -0.97 -16.16 -0.87
C LEU A 53 -2.38 -16.33 -0.30
N GLU A 54 -2.72 -17.54 0.12
CA GLU A 54 -3.97 -17.84 0.81
C GLU A 54 -3.67 -18.68 2.06
N ILE A 55 -4.24 -18.27 3.20
CA ILE A 55 -4.13 -19.00 4.47
C ILE A 55 -5.55 -19.12 5.06
N PRO A 56 -6.30 -20.17 4.71
CA PRO A 56 -7.71 -20.32 5.05
C PRO A 56 -7.97 -20.32 6.57
N ASP A 57 -7.07 -20.90 7.36
CA ASP A 57 -7.21 -21.04 8.82
C ASP A 57 -7.36 -19.71 9.56
N ILE A 58 -6.86 -18.61 8.97
CA ILE A 58 -6.96 -17.25 9.50
C ILE A 58 -7.80 -16.33 8.61
N GLY A 59 -8.47 -16.90 7.60
CA GLY A 59 -9.26 -16.16 6.62
C GLY A 59 -8.46 -15.15 5.79
N PHE A 60 -7.16 -15.36 5.61
CA PHE A 60 -6.28 -14.45 4.88
C PHE A 60 -6.23 -14.81 3.39
N VAL A 61 -6.44 -13.81 2.54
CA VAL A 61 -6.25 -13.93 1.09
C VAL A 61 -5.50 -12.70 0.60
N TRP A 62 -4.40 -12.91 -0.10
CA TRP A 62 -3.72 -11.91 -0.91
C TRP A 62 -3.82 -12.31 -2.37
N GLN A 63 -4.52 -11.50 -3.16
CA GLN A 63 -4.77 -11.72 -4.57
C GLN A 63 -4.53 -10.45 -5.40
N ASN A 64 -4.38 -10.62 -6.70
CA ASN A 64 -4.30 -9.52 -7.63
C ASN A 64 -5.59 -9.42 -8.44
N GLU A 65 -5.97 -8.18 -8.73
CA GLU A 65 -7.17 -7.81 -9.47
C GLU A 65 -6.79 -6.86 -10.61
N PRO A 66 -7.58 -6.78 -11.68
CA PRO A 66 -7.41 -5.73 -12.69
C PRO A 66 -7.53 -4.34 -12.03
N GLY A 67 -6.50 -3.52 -12.19
CA GLY A 67 -6.40 -2.20 -11.54
C GLY A 67 -6.19 -1.07 -12.53
N SER A 68 -6.47 0.17 -12.10
CA SER A 68 -6.35 1.38 -12.94
C SER A 68 -4.92 1.66 -13.42
N TYR A 69 -3.91 1.17 -12.70
CA TYR A 69 -2.48 1.34 -13.00
C TYR A 69 -1.82 0.08 -13.58
N GLY A 70 -2.62 -0.96 -13.84
CA GLY A 70 -2.18 -2.28 -14.29
C GLY A 70 -2.77 -3.36 -13.38
N VAL A 71 -2.28 -3.44 -12.15
CA VAL A 71 -2.69 -4.46 -11.18
C VAL A 71 -3.00 -3.83 -9.83
N ASP A 72 -4.14 -4.20 -9.26
CA ASP A 72 -4.48 -3.95 -7.87
C ASP A 72 -4.12 -5.19 -7.05
N SER A 73 -3.14 -5.06 -6.16
CA SER A 73 -2.77 -6.10 -5.21
C SER A 73 -3.54 -5.91 -3.91
N VAL A 74 -4.42 -6.85 -3.58
CA VAL A 74 -5.44 -6.70 -2.53
C VAL A 74 -5.29 -7.76 -1.46
N ILE A 75 -5.39 -7.35 -0.20
CA ILE A 75 -5.39 -8.25 0.95
C ILE A 75 -6.77 -8.20 1.62
N TYR A 76 -7.32 -9.39 1.81
CA TYR A 76 -8.54 -9.66 2.54
C TYR A 76 -8.25 -10.43 3.83
N PHE A 77 -8.96 -10.08 4.90
CA PHE A 77 -9.10 -10.90 6.10
C PHE A 77 -10.58 -11.18 6.34
N ASN A 78 -10.93 -12.46 6.48
CA ASN A 78 -12.32 -12.91 6.63
C ASN A 78 -13.27 -12.32 5.57
N GLY A 79 -12.78 -12.20 4.33
CA GLY A 79 -13.52 -11.60 3.20
C GLY A 79 -13.64 -10.07 3.22
N GLN A 80 -13.08 -9.38 4.22
CA GLN A 80 -13.05 -7.91 4.27
C GLN A 80 -11.74 -7.38 3.69
N GLU A 81 -11.83 -6.41 2.77
CA GLU A 81 -10.65 -5.71 2.23
C GLU A 81 -9.98 -4.91 3.35
N CYS A 82 -8.72 -5.22 3.63
CA CYS A 82 -7.91 -4.51 4.61
C CYS A 82 -6.85 -3.63 3.94
N TYR A 83 -6.40 -4.00 2.75
CA TYR A 83 -5.35 -3.31 2.02
C TYR A 83 -5.53 -3.48 0.51
N ARG A 84 -5.26 -2.41 -0.24
CA ARG A 84 -5.18 -2.41 -1.70
C ARG A 84 -4.00 -1.55 -2.13
N ALA A 85 -3.15 -2.08 -2.98
CA ALA A 85 -2.11 -1.31 -3.66
C ALA A 85 -2.32 -1.37 -5.17
N SER A 86 -2.63 -0.23 -5.77
CA SER A 86 -2.65 -0.09 -7.22
C SER A 86 -1.23 0.14 -7.71
N CYS A 87 -0.69 -0.82 -8.44
CA CYS A 87 0.71 -0.89 -8.80
C CYS A 87 0.92 -0.67 -10.29
N TYR A 88 2.01 0.01 -10.63
CA TYR A 88 2.58 -0.02 -11.98
C TYR A 88 3.19 -1.40 -12.28
N GLU A 89 3.41 -1.70 -13.55
CA GLU A 89 4.02 -2.97 -14.01
C GLU A 89 5.40 -3.25 -13.38
N ASN A 90 6.13 -2.19 -13.02
CA ASN A 90 7.44 -2.31 -12.38
C ASN A 90 7.38 -2.63 -10.87
N GLY A 91 6.18 -2.74 -10.30
CA GLY A 91 5.97 -3.08 -8.90
C GLY A 91 5.82 -1.89 -7.95
N LEU A 92 6.04 -0.66 -8.41
CA LEU A 92 5.85 0.54 -7.58
C LEU A 92 4.36 0.80 -7.38
N ALA A 93 3.93 1.01 -6.13
CA ALA A 93 2.56 1.37 -5.82
C ALA A 93 2.29 2.83 -6.20
N ALA A 94 1.34 3.09 -7.11
CA ALA A 94 0.85 4.42 -7.44
C ALA A 94 -0.12 4.93 -6.36
N GLU A 95 -0.96 4.04 -5.85
CA GLU A 95 -1.91 4.31 -4.78
C GLU A 95 -1.93 3.15 -3.79
N ILE A 96 -2.06 3.46 -2.50
CA ILE A 96 -2.23 2.49 -1.42
C ILE A 96 -3.44 2.91 -0.60
N LYS A 97 -4.37 1.98 -0.39
CA LYS A 97 -5.51 2.15 0.49
C LYS A 97 -5.41 1.12 1.61
N THR A 98 -5.45 1.58 2.85
CA THR A 98 -5.50 0.72 4.05
C THR A 98 -6.78 1.01 4.81
N VAL A 99 -7.48 -0.03 5.24
CA VAL A 99 -8.70 0.05 6.04
C VAL A 99 -8.44 -0.62 7.39
N GLN A 100 -8.53 0.16 8.48
CA GLN A 100 -8.32 -0.33 9.83
C GLN A 100 -9.36 0.28 10.78
N THR A 101 -10.25 -0.56 11.34
CA THR A 101 -11.19 -0.14 12.41
C THR A 101 -11.97 1.14 12.08
N GLY A 102 -12.44 1.28 10.83
CA GLY A 102 -13.20 2.44 10.36
C GLY A 102 -12.37 3.67 9.96
N LEU A 103 -11.03 3.62 10.12
CA LEU A 103 -10.08 4.53 9.51
C LEU A 103 -9.73 4.03 8.11
N VAL A 104 -9.86 4.89 7.12
CA VAL A 104 -9.37 4.68 5.75
C VAL A 104 -8.20 5.63 5.51
N ILE A 105 -7.09 5.06 5.08
CA ILE A 105 -5.87 5.79 4.73
C ILE A 105 -5.62 5.57 3.26
N VAL A 106 -5.60 6.64 2.47
CA VAL A 106 -5.26 6.61 1.05
C VAL A 106 -3.95 7.36 0.85
N GLN A 107 -2.93 6.68 0.33
CA GLN A 107 -1.63 7.24 0.02
C GLN A 107 -1.43 7.22 -1.50
N GLN A 108 -1.09 8.35 -2.08
CA GLN A 108 -0.88 8.50 -3.52
C GLN A 108 0.54 8.97 -3.78
N LEU A 109 1.21 8.32 -4.74
CA LEU A 109 2.56 8.69 -5.17
C LEU A 109 2.58 10.15 -5.62
N VAL A 110 3.52 10.91 -5.08
CA VAL A 110 3.77 12.31 -5.45
C VAL A 110 4.82 12.29 -6.55
N GLU A 111 4.46 12.82 -7.70
CA GLU A 111 5.36 13.03 -8.85
C GLU A 111 6.43 14.09 -8.58
#